data_AF-A0A846CGM3-F1
#
_entry.id   AF-A0A846CGM3-F1
#
_cell.length_a   1.000
_cell.length_b   1.000
_cell.length_c   1.000
_cell.angle_alpha   90.00
_cell.angle_beta   90.00
_cell.angle_gamma   90.00
#
_symmetry.space_group_name_H-M   'P 1'
#
loop_
_entity.id
_entity.type
_entity.pdbx_description
1 polymer ?
#
loop_
_entity_poly.entity_id
_entity_poly.type
_entity_poly.pdbx_seq_one_letter_code
_entity_poly.pdbx_strand_id
1 'polypeptide(L)'
;MKNIPILNAENQLIPANKVLIPDAHWWIDYIDNNRLLHPQVSPKLAKLAGSLSLLRDVIEIPKNVQPPDENQSNEWCIKWQNTLNSTKFVDSLQRLIFHYHDSELEIDINWLKTAKVIPANQINVDLVLQDKSLVASSIPGVYYFDADQRIFYITTSYSRSIMLCYLAEVINSQLGNFSLDNLLPLASIIDDEPENISVLLDELRIRSFHNQENVDSSPDSTDTKNSNNQIYWGAF
;
A
#
# COMPACT_ATOMS: atom_id res chain seq x y z
N MET A 1 19.21 -18.79 15.78
CA MET A 1 19.42 -17.33 15.71
C MET A 1 20.49 -16.95 16.71
N LYS A 2 21.47 -16.11 16.33
CA LYS A 2 22.38 -15.51 17.30
C LYS A 2 21.58 -14.40 18.00
N ASN A 3 21.49 -14.45 19.32
CA ASN A 3 20.84 -13.40 20.12
C ASN A 3 21.94 -12.71 20.93
N ILE A 4 22.80 -11.97 20.22
CA ILE A 4 23.98 -11.35 20.83
C ILE A 4 23.50 -10.15 21.64
N PRO A 5 23.94 -9.98 22.90
CA PRO A 5 23.61 -8.79 23.66
C PRO A 5 24.08 -7.53 22.92
N ILE A 6 23.22 -6.53 22.86
CA ILE A 6 23.46 -5.26 22.20
C ILE A 6 23.09 -4.10 23.11
N LEU A 7 23.73 -2.95 22.88
CA LEU A 7 23.51 -1.75 23.68
C LEU A 7 22.18 -1.08 23.30
N ASN A 8 21.32 -0.86 24.28
CA ASN A 8 20.12 -0.03 24.13
C ASN A 8 20.40 1.46 24.46
N ALA A 9 19.42 2.33 24.23
CA ALA A 9 19.56 3.77 24.46
C ALA A 9 19.83 4.13 25.94
N GLU A 10 19.46 3.26 26.88
CA GLU A 10 19.76 3.37 28.31
C GLU A 10 21.16 2.85 28.70
N ASN A 11 22.05 2.59 27.73
CA ASN A 11 23.41 2.07 27.93
C ASN A 11 23.48 0.67 28.59
N GLN A 12 22.45 -0.15 28.42
CA GLN A 12 22.38 -1.51 28.93
C GLN A 12 22.60 -2.54 27.81
N LEU A 13 23.38 -3.58 28.10
CA LEU A 13 23.52 -4.74 27.22
C LEU A 13 22.34 -5.68 27.43
N ILE A 14 21.42 -5.72 26.47
CA ILE A 14 20.24 -6.59 26.51
C ILE A 14 20.17 -7.46 25.24
N PRO A 15 19.42 -8.59 25.27
CA PRO A 15 19.28 -9.43 24.10
C PRO A 15 18.82 -8.65 22.87
N ALA A 16 19.48 -8.82 21.72
CA ALA A 16 19.21 -8.07 20.51
C ALA A 16 17.74 -8.14 20.06
N ASN A 17 17.08 -9.30 20.24
CA ASN A 17 15.67 -9.47 19.89
C ASN A 17 14.68 -8.65 20.74
N LYS A 18 15.15 -8.00 21.82
CA LYS A 18 14.38 -7.05 22.62
C LYS A 18 14.65 -5.59 22.24
N VAL A 19 15.61 -5.36 21.34
CA VAL A 19 16.03 -4.04 20.87
C VAL A 19 15.47 -3.78 19.48
N LEU A 20 14.89 -2.59 19.33
CA LEU A 20 14.28 -2.05 18.12
C LEU A 20 15.24 -1.03 17.49
N ILE A 21 15.48 -1.18 16.20
CA ILE A 21 16.17 -0.21 15.37
C ILE A 21 15.19 0.96 15.15
N PRO A 22 15.55 2.21 15.51
CA PRO A 22 14.66 3.37 15.41
C PRO A 22 14.57 3.91 13.96
N ASP A 23 14.16 3.07 13.01
CA ASP A 23 14.04 3.43 11.58
C ASP A 23 12.67 4.02 11.19
N ALA A 24 11.73 4.11 12.14
CA ALA A 24 10.47 4.87 12.04
C ALA A 24 10.50 6.06 13.02
N HIS A 25 11.03 7.20 12.58
CA HIS A 25 11.34 8.35 13.45
C HIS A 25 10.11 8.91 14.18
N TRP A 26 8.94 8.86 13.55
CA TRP A 26 7.67 9.36 14.10
C TRP A 26 7.13 8.53 15.27
N TRP A 27 7.67 7.33 15.54
CA TRP A 27 7.27 6.51 16.68
C TRP A 27 8.21 6.57 17.87
N ILE A 28 9.43 7.09 17.70
CA ILE A 28 10.50 7.04 18.71
C ILE A 28 10.03 7.58 20.06
N ASP A 29 9.31 8.71 20.07
CA ASP A 29 8.86 9.39 21.29
C ASP A 29 7.83 8.58 22.10
N TYR A 30 7.22 7.55 21.50
CA TYR A 30 6.27 6.65 22.17
C TYR A 30 6.90 5.34 22.63
N ILE A 31 8.16 5.07 22.27
CA ILE A 31 8.85 3.83 22.62
C ILE A 31 9.72 4.07 23.86
N ASP A 32 9.68 3.12 24.79
CA ASP A 32 10.62 3.11 25.91
C ASP A 32 12.06 3.00 25.41
N ASN A 33 12.92 3.93 25.84
CA ASN A 33 14.35 3.96 25.53
C ASN A 33 15.05 2.63 25.84
N ASN A 34 14.57 1.86 26.82
CA ASN A 34 15.14 0.55 27.13
C ASN A 34 14.98 -0.46 25.98
N ARG A 35 14.10 -0.20 25.02
CA ARG A 35 13.88 -1.00 23.80
C ARG A 35 14.57 -0.42 22.59
N LEU A 36 15.04 0.82 22.61
CA LEU A 36 15.63 1.46 21.43
C LEU A 36 17.11 1.13 21.31
N LEU A 37 17.59 0.97 20.07
CA LEU A 37 19.00 0.77 19.78
C LEU A 37 19.82 2.00 20.18
N HIS A 38 20.97 1.78 20.82
CA HIS A 38 21.88 2.87 21.15
C HIS A 38 22.40 3.60 19.88
N PRO A 39 22.47 4.94 19.84
CA PRO A 39 22.85 5.69 18.63
C PRO A 39 24.24 5.38 18.07
N GLN A 40 25.17 4.93 18.90
CA GLN A 40 26.53 4.55 18.47
C GLN A 40 26.60 3.16 17.82
N VAL A 41 25.55 2.35 17.93
CA VAL A 41 25.52 1.01 17.36
C VAL A 41 24.93 1.07 15.95
N SER A 42 25.68 0.55 14.98
CA SER A 42 25.20 0.51 13.59
C SER A 42 23.92 -0.34 13.46
N PRO A 43 22.85 0.15 12.79
CA PRO A 43 21.66 -0.63 12.50
C PRO A 43 21.96 -1.94 11.76
N LYS A 44 22.97 -1.94 10.87
CA LYS A 44 23.41 -3.13 10.14
C LYS A 44 23.96 -4.20 11.08
N LEU A 45 24.76 -3.79 12.06
CA LEU A 45 25.29 -4.70 13.08
C LEU A 45 24.16 -5.22 13.97
N ALA A 46 23.25 -4.35 14.39
CA ALA A 46 22.10 -4.71 15.22
C ALA A 46 21.20 -5.74 14.55
N LYS A 47 20.88 -5.53 13.28
CA LYS A 47 20.09 -6.49 12.50
C LYS A 47 20.78 -7.86 12.39
N LEU A 48 22.09 -7.88 12.16
CA LEU A 48 22.88 -9.14 12.15
C LEU A 48 22.92 -9.82 13.53
N ALA A 49 22.85 -9.05 14.61
CA ALA A 49 22.79 -9.54 15.98
C ALA A 49 21.40 -10.06 16.39
N GLY A 50 20.36 -9.77 15.61
CA GLY A 50 18.98 -10.21 15.84
C GLY A 50 18.01 -9.12 16.30
N SER A 51 18.38 -7.85 16.20
CA SER A 51 17.47 -6.72 16.48
C SER A 51 16.42 -6.56 15.39
N LEU A 52 15.25 -6.09 15.83
CA LEU A 52 14.06 -5.90 15.00
C LEU A 52 13.98 -4.45 14.52
N SER A 53 13.42 -4.24 13.34
CA SER A 53 13.13 -2.94 12.75
C SER A 53 11.82 -2.40 13.29
N LEU A 54 11.83 -1.16 13.80
CA LEU A 54 10.61 -0.49 14.24
C LEU A 54 9.67 -0.25 13.04
N LEU A 55 10.21 -0.03 11.85
CA LEU A 55 9.45 0.19 10.62
C LEU A 55 8.90 -1.10 9.99
N ARG A 56 9.65 -2.22 10.03
CA ARG A 56 9.33 -3.43 9.26
C ARG A 56 8.78 -4.59 10.09
N ASP A 57 9.16 -4.67 11.36
CA ASP A 57 8.86 -5.83 12.20
C ASP A 57 7.75 -5.54 13.23
N VAL A 58 7.19 -4.33 13.18
CA VAL A 58 6.07 -3.87 14.02
C VAL A 58 4.81 -3.76 13.18
N ILE A 59 3.69 -4.15 13.78
CA ILE A 59 2.35 -4.13 13.20
C ILE A 59 1.49 -3.17 14.02
N GLU A 60 0.73 -2.33 13.34
CA GLU A 60 -0.29 -1.49 13.96
C GLU A 60 -1.58 -2.29 14.19
N ILE A 61 -2.12 -2.23 15.40
CA ILE A 61 -3.44 -2.77 15.74
C ILE A 61 -4.33 -1.59 16.15
N PRO A 62 -5.52 -1.41 15.54
CA PRO A 62 -6.47 -0.38 15.95
C PRO A 62 -6.87 -0.51 17.41
N LYS A 63 -6.92 0.61 18.13
CA LYS A 63 -7.45 0.68 19.50
C LYS A 63 -8.68 1.56 19.62
N ASN A 64 -8.66 2.72 18.96
CA ASN A 64 -9.79 3.63 18.96
C ASN A 64 -9.77 4.50 17.70
N VAL A 65 -10.95 4.85 17.20
CA VAL A 65 -11.14 5.80 16.11
C VAL A 65 -12.12 6.86 16.58
N GLN A 66 -11.69 8.12 16.51
CA GLN A 66 -12.55 9.26 16.76
C GLN A 66 -13.09 9.79 15.42
N PRO A 67 -14.41 9.69 15.18
CA PRO A 67 -14.99 10.25 13.97
C PRO A 67 -14.81 11.77 13.91
N PRO A 68 -14.91 12.36 12.72
CA PRO A 68 -14.65 13.77 12.53
C PRO A 68 -15.89 14.60 12.88
N ASP A 69 -15.65 15.82 13.37
CA ASP A 69 -16.64 16.89 13.24
C ASP A 69 -16.68 17.31 11.76
N GLU A 70 -17.83 17.80 11.27
CA GLU A 70 -18.02 18.13 9.85
C GLU A 70 -16.85 18.96 9.26
N ASN A 71 -16.11 18.38 8.32
CA ASN A 71 -14.88 18.93 7.78
C ASN A 71 -14.79 18.70 6.26
N GLN A 72 -14.03 19.54 5.55
CA GLN A 72 -13.76 19.44 4.11
C GLN A 72 -13.27 18.04 3.66
N SER A 73 -12.57 17.34 4.55
CA SER A 73 -12.16 15.94 4.36
C SER A 73 -13.32 15.00 4.02
N ASN A 74 -14.55 15.30 4.45
CA ASN A 74 -15.74 14.52 4.12
C ASN A 74 -16.03 14.51 2.62
N GLU A 75 -15.86 15.64 1.92
CA GLU A 75 -16.13 15.73 0.49
C GLU A 75 -15.17 14.85 -0.32
N TRP A 76 -13.88 14.85 0.05
CA TRP A 76 -12.89 13.98 -0.58
C TRP A 76 -13.18 12.50 -0.32
N CYS A 77 -13.50 12.15 0.93
CA CYS A 77 -13.85 10.77 1.29
C CYS A 77 -15.11 10.29 0.56
N ILE A 78 -16.14 11.14 0.41
CA ILE A 78 -17.34 10.82 -0.38
C ILE A 78 -16.97 10.58 -1.85
N LYS A 79 -16.14 11.44 -2.44
CA LYS A 79 -15.69 11.26 -3.82
C LYS A 79 -14.95 9.92 -3.98
N TRP A 80 -13.96 9.65 -3.14
CA TRP A 80 -13.21 8.41 -3.19
C TRP A 80 -14.10 7.20 -2.96
N GLN A 81 -15.03 7.25 -2.01
CA GLN A 81 -16.01 6.19 -1.80
C GLN A 81 -16.84 5.92 -3.07
N ASN A 82 -17.30 6.95 -3.77
CA ASN A 82 -18.04 6.78 -5.02
C ASN A 82 -17.18 6.12 -6.10
N THR A 83 -15.93 6.52 -6.22
CA THR A 83 -14.97 5.91 -7.16
C THR A 83 -14.73 4.43 -6.80
N LEU A 84 -14.38 4.12 -5.55
CA LEU A 84 -14.18 2.75 -5.05
C LEU A 84 -15.41 1.86 -5.29
N ASN A 85 -16.60 2.44 -5.14
CA ASN A 85 -17.85 1.72 -5.28
C ASN A 85 -18.23 1.41 -6.75
N SER A 86 -17.52 2.00 -7.71
CA SER A 86 -17.78 1.78 -9.13
C SER A 86 -17.25 0.43 -9.63
N THR A 87 -17.92 -0.15 -10.62
CA THR A 87 -17.39 -1.33 -11.33
C THR A 87 -16.09 -1.01 -12.05
N LYS A 88 -15.96 0.22 -12.58
CA LYS A 88 -14.76 0.69 -13.27
C LYS A 88 -13.52 0.65 -12.40
N PHE A 89 -13.63 1.05 -11.13
CA PHE A 89 -12.52 0.96 -10.19
C PHE A 89 -12.11 -0.50 -9.94
N VAL A 90 -13.08 -1.40 -9.70
CA VAL A 90 -12.80 -2.82 -9.47
C VAL A 90 -12.08 -3.44 -10.67
N ASP A 91 -12.62 -3.29 -11.88
CA ASP A 91 -12.01 -3.83 -13.11
C ASP A 91 -10.60 -3.28 -13.33
N SER A 92 -10.40 -2.00 -13.01
CA SER A 92 -9.11 -1.29 -13.13
C SER A 92 -8.10 -1.72 -12.08
N LEU A 93 -8.54 -2.01 -10.85
CA LEU A 93 -7.70 -2.57 -9.81
C LEU A 93 -7.26 -3.99 -10.17
N GLN A 94 -8.16 -4.81 -10.73
CA GLN A 94 -7.77 -6.13 -11.23
C GLN A 94 -6.73 -5.99 -12.36
N ARG A 95 -6.94 -5.04 -13.30
CA ARG A 95 -5.98 -4.77 -14.39
C ARG A 95 -4.62 -4.35 -13.84
N LEU A 96 -4.62 -3.52 -12.80
CA LEU A 96 -3.41 -3.08 -12.13
C LEU A 96 -2.68 -4.25 -11.47
N ILE A 97 -3.38 -5.10 -10.72
CA ILE A 97 -2.79 -6.28 -10.08
C ILE A 97 -2.20 -7.23 -11.14
N PHE A 98 -2.94 -7.50 -12.21
CA PHE A 98 -2.47 -8.33 -13.31
C PHE A 98 -1.19 -7.77 -13.94
N HIS A 99 -1.10 -6.45 -14.12
CA HIS A 99 0.11 -5.82 -14.65
C HIS A 99 1.35 -6.03 -13.77
N TYR A 100 1.21 -6.01 -12.45
CA TYR A 100 2.35 -6.17 -11.53
C TYR A 100 2.73 -7.64 -11.28
N HIS A 101 1.74 -8.53 -11.27
CA HIS A 101 1.94 -9.92 -10.84
C HIS A 101 1.88 -10.95 -11.99
N ASP A 102 1.47 -10.54 -13.20
CA ASP A 102 1.23 -11.41 -14.36
C ASP A 102 0.34 -12.63 -14.03
N SER A 103 -0.60 -12.43 -13.10
CA SER A 103 -1.47 -13.47 -12.56
C SER A 103 -2.90 -12.98 -12.52
N GLU A 104 -3.84 -13.90 -12.76
CA GLU A 104 -5.25 -13.66 -12.46
C GLU A 104 -5.45 -13.49 -10.95
N LEU A 105 -6.41 -12.64 -10.60
CA LEU A 105 -6.70 -12.30 -9.21
C LEU A 105 -7.54 -13.41 -8.58
N GLU A 106 -6.98 -14.11 -7.59
CA GLU A 106 -7.70 -15.12 -6.81
C GLU A 106 -8.47 -14.54 -5.61
N ILE A 107 -8.30 -13.24 -5.33
CA ILE A 107 -8.97 -12.54 -4.23
C ILE A 107 -10.26 -11.87 -4.73
N ASP A 108 -11.37 -12.12 -4.02
CA ASP A 108 -12.59 -11.34 -4.24
C ASP A 108 -12.41 -9.91 -3.72
N ILE A 109 -12.37 -8.95 -4.63
CA ILE A 109 -12.33 -7.52 -4.32
C ILE A 109 -13.68 -6.83 -4.53
N ASN A 110 -14.76 -7.57 -4.81
CA ASN A 110 -16.09 -6.99 -4.98
C ASN A 110 -16.63 -6.34 -3.69
N TRP A 111 -16.10 -6.69 -2.52
CA TRP A 111 -16.46 -6.04 -1.26
C TRP A 111 -16.18 -4.53 -1.28
N LEU A 112 -15.21 -4.06 -2.10
CA LEU A 112 -14.93 -2.64 -2.31
C LEU A 112 -16.13 -1.87 -2.86
N LYS A 113 -17.05 -2.53 -3.58
CA LYS A 113 -18.29 -1.93 -4.10
C LYS A 113 -19.25 -1.44 -3.01
N THR A 114 -19.02 -1.88 -1.78
CA THR A 114 -19.84 -1.57 -0.60
C THR A 114 -19.03 -0.90 0.50
N ALA A 115 -17.76 -0.60 0.25
CA ALA A 115 -16.90 -0.04 1.26
C ALA A 115 -17.29 1.42 1.52
N LYS A 116 -16.99 1.88 2.74
CA LYS A 116 -17.10 3.29 3.11
C LYS A 116 -15.73 3.87 3.33
N VAL A 117 -15.58 5.15 3.02
CA VAL A 117 -14.39 5.93 3.37
C VAL A 117 -14.82 7.02 4.32
N ILE A 118 -14.30 7.00 5.54
CA ILE A 118 -14.69 7.92 6.61
C ILE A 118 -13.41 8.60 7.12
N PRO A 119 -13.33 9.94 7.11
CA PRO A 119 -12.21 10.60 7.74
C PRO A 119 -12.27 10.41 9.26
N ALA A 120 -11.16 10.51 9.96
CA ALA A 120 -11.09 10.43 11.41
C ALA A 120 -10.27 11.60 11.95
N ASN A 121 -10.76 12.25 13.01
CA ASN A 121 -9.99 13.29 13.70
C ASN A 121 -8.75 12.68 14.39
N GLN A 122 -8.89 11.46 14.90
CA GLN A 122 -7.82 10.73 15.54
C GLN A 122 -8.00 9.23 15.34
N ILE A 123 -6.92 8.54 15.01
CA ILE A 123 -6.82 7.08 15.05
C ILE A 123 -5.74 6.76 16.07
N ASN A 124 -6.06 5.89 17.02
CA ASN A 124 -5.09 5.39 17.98
C ASN A 124 -4.84 3.90 17.73
N VAL A 125 -3.57 3.53 17.73
CA VAL A 125 -3.10 2.17 17.47
C VAL A 125 -2.20 1.68 18.61
N ASP A 126 -2.18 0.37 18.78
CA ASP A 126 -1.15 -0.34 19.51
C ASP A 126 -0.11 -0.83 18.50
N LEU A 127 1.17 -0.64 18.83
CA LEU A 127 2.27 -1.24 18.09
C LEU A 127 2.55 -2.61 18.69
N VAL A 128 2.55 -3.67 17.89
CA VAL A 128 2.86 -5.03 18.33
C VAL A 128 3.90 -5.70 17.44
N LEU A 129 4.65 -6.64 18.01
CA LEU A 129 5.50 -7.53 17.24
C LEU A 129 4.69 -8.69 16.65
N GLN A 130 5.29 -9.45 15.73
CA GLN A 130 4.67 -10.64 15.13
C GLN A 130 4.23 -11.69 16.16
N ASP A 131 4.92 -11.78 17.31
CA ASP A 131 4.55 -12.66 18.42
C ASP A 131 3.45 -12.08 19.33
N LYS A 132 2.84 -10.96 18.92
CA LYS A 132 1.82 -10.17 19.63
C LYS A 132 2.32 -9.46 20.89
N SER A 133 3.64 -9.38 21.10
CA SER A 133 4.20 -8.58 22.19
C SER A 133 3.93 -7.09 21.95
N LEU A 134 3.35 -6.42 22.94
CA LEU A 134 3.07 -4.98 22.90
C LEU A 134 4.39 -4.19 22.89
N VAL A 135 4.51 -3.25 21.95
CA VAL A 135 5.64 -2.33 21.77
C VAL A 135 5.34 -0.98 22.42
N ALA A 136 4.23 -0.37 22.00
CA ALA A 136 3.66 0.86 22.54
C ALA A 136 2.14 0.78 22.42
N SER A 137 1.41 1.54 23.24
CA SER A 137 -0.05 1.48 23.25
C SER A 137 -0.68 2.85 23.10
N SER A 138 -1.80 2.90 22.39
CA SER A 138 -2.63 4.10 22.20
C SER A 138 -1.87 5.28 21.59
N ILE A 139 -1.00 5.00 20.62
CA ILE A 139 -0.23 6.03 19.91
C ILE A 139 -1.00 6.48 18.65
N PRO A 140 -0.69 7.65 18.07
CA PRO A 140 -1.33 8.08 16.83
C PRO A 140 -1.03 7.14 15.65
N GLY A 141 -2.08 6.72 14.95
CA GLY A 141 -2.02 6.03 13.66
C GLY A 141 -2.57 6.90 12.53
N VAL A 142 -2.41 6.47 11.28
CA VAL A 142 -2.78 7.25 10.09
C VAL A 142 -3.99 6.70 9.34
N TYR A 143 -4.22 5.40 9.37
CA TYR A 143 -5.39 4.76 8.77
C TYR A 143 -5.75 3.47 9.51
N TYR A 144 -6.96 2.98 9.26
CA TYR A 144 -7.45 1.71 9.75
C TYR A 144 -8.55 1.17 8.84
N PHE A 145 -8.62 -0.15 8.65
CA PHE A 145 -9.72 -0.81 7.96
C PHE A 145 -10.52 -1.69 8.93
N ASP A 146 -11.78 -1.30 9.17
CA ASP A 146 -12.77 -2.13 9.86
C ASP A 146 -13.34 -3.14 8.87
N ALA A 147 -12.88 -4.38 8.96
CA ALA A 147 -13.29 -5.46 8.06
C ALA A 147 -14.76 -5.88 8.25
N ASP A 148 -15.29 -5.80 9.47
CA ASP A 148 -16.66 -6.20 9.78
C ASP A 148 -17.67 -5.23 9.14
N GLN A 149 -17.36 -3.94 9.19
CA GLN A 149 -18.21 -2.88 8.63
C GLN A 149 -17.81 -2.44 7.21
N ARG A 150 -16.65 -2.91 6.71
CA ARG A 150 -16.02 -2.49 5.45
C ARG A 150 -15.78 -0.99 5.40
N ILE A 151 -15.21 -0.44 6.46
CA ILE A 151 -14.96 1.00 6.59
C ILE A 151 -13.46 1.27 6.59
N PHE A 152 -13.00 2.08 5.64
CA PHE A 152 -11.69 2.69 5.65
C PHE A 152 -11.75 3.98 6.47
N TYR A 153 -11.08 4.00 7.61
CA TYR A 153 -10.82 5.18 8.39
C TYR A 153 -9.46 5.76 8.00
N ILE A 154 -9.40 7.06 7.70
CA ILE A 154 -8.15 7.78 7.39
C ILE A 154 -8.08 9.07 8.18
N THR A 155 -6.92 9.41 8.75
CA THR A 155 -6.79 10.66 9.52
C THR A 155 -6.98 11.89 8.64
N THR A 156 -7.65 12.90 9.19
CA THR A 156 -7.83 14.19 8.51
C THR A 156 -6.49 14.89 8.33
N SER A 157 -6.32 15.53 7.18
CA SER A 157 -5.16 16.37 6.87
C SER A 157 -5.59 17.52 5.98
N TYR A 158 -4.89 18.67 6.08
CA TYR A 158 -5.08 19.78 5.16
C TYR A 158 -4.68 19.44 3.72
N SER A 159 -3.85 18.41 3.54
CA SER A 159 -3.42 17.96 2.22
C SER A 159 -4.24 16.76 1.75
N ARG A 160 -5.01 16.97 0.67
CA ARG A 160 -5.73 15.90 -0.03
C ARG A 160 -4.80 14.76 -0.47
N SER A 161 -3.60 15.08 -0.96
CA SER A 161 -2.66 14.07 -1.44
C SER A 161 -2.15 13.18 -0.32
N ILE A 162 -1.95 13.71 0.89
CA ILE A 162 -1.54 12.93 2.06
C ILE A 162 -2.67 11.95 2.45
N MET A 163 -3.90 12.43 2.52
CA MET A 163 -5.06 11.59 2.81
C MET A 163 -5.26 10.49 1.74
N LEU A 164 -5.03 10.83 0.46
CA LEU A 164 -5.08 9.88 -0.63
C LEU A 164 -4.00 8.79 -0.50
N CYS A 165 -2.78 9.15 -0.08
CA CYS A 165 -1.73 8.18 0.22
C CYS A 165 -2.18 7.21 1.32
N TYR A 166 -2.77 7.70 2.41
CA TYR A 166 -3.30 6.84 3.47
C TYR A 166 -4.37 5.88 2.95
N LEU A 167 -5.28 6.36 2.09
CA LEU A 167 -6.32 5.53 1.49
C LEU A 167 -5.73 4.46 0.55
N ALA A 168 -4.74 4.82 -0.29
CA ALA A 168 -4.07 3.89 -1.18
C ALA A 168 -3.30 2.82 -0.39
N GLU A 169 -2.59 3.21 0.67
CA GLU A 169 -1.86 2.29 1.55
C GLU A 169 -2.80 1.31 2.25
N VAL A 170 -3.89 1.79 2.84
CA VAL A 170 -4.84 0.90 3.52
C VAL A 170 -5.51 -0.06 2.54
N ILE A 171 -5.88 0.36 1.33
CA ILE A 171 -6.43 -0.54 0.29
C ILE A 171 -5.38 -1.58 -0.11
N ASN A 172 -4.13 -1.15 -0.35
CA ASN A 172 -3.05 -2.04 -0.74
C ASN A 172 -2.76 -3.10 0.32
N SER A 173 -2.86 -2.74 1.60
CA SER A 173 -2.69 -3.69 2.72
C SER A 173 -3.73 -4.82 2.70
N GLN A 174 -4.92 -4.59 2.13
CA GLN A 174 -5.97 -5.60 2.01
C GLN A 174 -5.78 -6.54 0.81
N LEU A 175 -4.81 -6.27 -0.07
CA LEU A 175 -4.52 -7.12 -1.24
C LEU A 175 -3.62 -8.31 -0.89
N GLY A 176 -3.03 -8.35 0.31
CA GLY A 176 -2.17 -9.45 0.76
C GLY A 176 -1.01 -9.71 -0.20
N ASN A 177 -0.92 -10.94 -0.74
CA ASN A 177 0.13 -11.31 -1.70
C ASN A 177 0.09 -10.53 -3.03
N PHE A 178 -1.03 -9.85 -3.32
CA PHE A 178 -1.20 -9.02 -4.51
C PHE A 178 -0.93 -7.54 -4.24
N SER A 179 -0.31 -7.20 -3.11
CA SER A 179 0.11 -5.82 -2.83
C SER A 179 0.98 -5.27 -3.94
N LEU A 180 0.80 -3.99 -4.25
CA LEU A 180 1.53 -3.23 -5.25
C LEU A 180 2.75 -2.57 -4.60
N ASP A 181 3.91 -2.64 -5.27
CA ASP A 181 5.13 -1.95 -4.83
C ASP A 181 5.07 -0.44 -5.10
N ASN A 182 4.37 -0.04 -6.17
CA ASN A 182 4.18 1.35 -6.54
C ASN A 182 2.70 1.72 -6.44
N LEU A 183 2.38 2.59 -5.47
CA LEU A 183 1.02 3.03 -5.19
C LEU A 183 0.56 4.19 -6.06
N LEU A 184 1.43 4.81 -6.87
CA LEU A 184 1.04 5.96 -7.69
C LEU A 184 -0.15 5.64 -8.60
N PRO A 185 -0.16 4.53 -9.39
CA PRO A 185 -1.31 4.22 -10.23
C PRO A 185 -2.58 3.97 -9.41
N LEU A 186 -2.46 3.31 -8.25
CA LEU A 186 -3.61 3.08 -7.36
C LEU A 186 -4.20 4.39 -6.85
N ALA A 187 -3.36 5.29 -6.35
CA ALA A 187 -3.78 6.62 -5.90
C ALA A 187 -4.43 7.41 -7.05
N SER A 188 -3.85 7.37 -8.25
CA SER A 188 -4.38 8.05 -9.43
C SER A 188 -5.79 7.56 -9.80
N ILE A 189 -6.03 6.25 -9.82
CA ILE A 189 -7.37 5.71 -10.15
C ILE A 189 -8.40 5.94 -9.04
N ILE A 190 -7.97 6.09 -7.78
CA ILE A 190 -8.86 6.44 -6.66
C ILE A 190 -9.34 7.89 -6.77
N ASP A 191 -8.48 8.81 -7.24
CA ASP A 191 -8.75 10.25 -7.24
C ASP A 191 -9.45 10.76 -8.53
N ASP A 192 -9.52 9.91 -9.56
CA ASP A 192 -10.17 10.21 -10.84
C ASP A 192 -11.67 9.84 -10.85
N GLU A 193 -12.38 10.34 -11.87
CA GLU A 193 -13.76 9.94 -12.15
C GLU A 193 -13.80 8.52 -12.75
N PRO A 194 -14.77 7.67 -12.36
CA PRO A 194 -14.87 6.29 -12.83
C PRO A 194 -14.79 6.10 -14.35
N GLU A 195 -15.34 7.04 -15.12
CA GLU A 195 -15.38 6.99 -16.57
C GLU A 195 -14.00 7.21 -17.22
N ASN A 196 -13.09 7.90 -16.54
CA ASN A 196 -11.77 8.26 -17.06
C ASN A 196 -10.68 7.23 -16.72
N ILE A 197 -10.93 6.37 -15.71
CA ILE A 197 -9.92 5.44 -15.17
C ILE A 197 -9.25 4.60 -16.26
N SER A 198 -10.01 4.11 -17.24
CA SER A 198 -9.43 3.30 -18.32
C SER A 198 -8.41 4.07 -19.15
N VAL A 199 -8.71 5.33 -19.47
CA VAL A 199 -7.81 6.21 -20.26
C VAL A 199 -6.57 6.52 -19.44
N LEU A 200 -6.73 6.83 -18.16
CA LEU A 200 -5.62 7.07 -17.25
C LEU A 200 -4.67 5.87 -17.17
N LEU A 201 -5.20 4.65 -17.07
CA LEU A 201 -4.38 3.44 -17.04
C LEU A 201 -3.62 3.21 -18.36
N ASP A 202 -4.21 3.60 -19.50
CA ASP A 202 -3.53 3.55 -20.80
C ASP A 202 -2.37 4.56 -20.86
N GLU A 203 -2.57 5.78 -20.36
CA GLU A 203 -1.53 6.81 -20.26
C GLU A 203 -0.39 6.39 -19.33
N LEU A 204 -0.71 5.71 -18.23
CA LEU A 204 0.25 5.10 -17.31
C LEU A 204 0.90 3.82 -17.85
N ARG A 205 0.57 3.42 -19.08
CA ARG A 205 1.10 2.23 -19.77
C ARG A 205 0.88 0.92 -19.01
N ILE A 206 -0.23 0.84 -18.26
CA ILE A 206 -0.62 -0.38 -17.55
C ILE A 206 -1.13 -1.40 -18.56
N ARG A 207 -0.71 -2.66 -18.45
CA ARG A 207 -1.11 -3.72 -19.39
C ARG A 207 -2.60 -4.02 -19.27
N SER A 208 -3.30 -4.23 -20.39
CA SER A 208 -4.68 -4.72 -20.40
C SER A 208 -4.74 -6.25 -20.36
N PHE A 209 -5.84 -6.82 -19.84
CA PHE A 209 -6.07 -8.26 -19.83
C PHE A 209 -5.99 -8.94 -21.21
N HIS A 210 -6.34 -8.21 -22.29
CA HIS A 210 -6.50 -8.76 -23.65
C HIS A 210 -5.21 -8.86 -24.50
N ASN A 211 -4.02 -8.94 -23.89
CA ASN A 211 -2.80 -9.20 -24.65
C ASN A 211 -2.52 -10.71 -24.86
N GLN A 212 -3.51 -11.59 -24.70
CA GLN A 212 -3.43 -12.96 -25.19
C GLN A 212 -4.34 -13.12 -26.41
N GLU A 213 -3.70 -13.46 -27.54
CA GLU A 213 -4.26 -13.85 -28.84
C GLU A 213 -4.77 -12.72 -29.78
N ASN A 214 -3.81 -12.06 -30.42
CA ASN A 214 -3.90 -11.73 -31.85
C ASN A 214 -2.56 -12.05 -32.53
N VAL A 215 -2.10 -13.28 -32.34
CA VAL A 215 -1.14 -13.94 -33.22
C VAL A 215 -1.88 -15.17 -33.75
N ASP A 216 -1.91 -15.31 -35.06
CA ASP A 216 -2.55 -16.37 -35.83
C ASP A 216 -4.07 -16.28 -36.09
N SER A 217 -4.42 -15.28 -36.91
CA SER A 217 -5.30 -15.58 -38.04
C SER A 217 -4.76 -14.93 -39.30
N SER A 218 -3.69 -15.52 -39.83
CA SER A 218 -3.37 -15.38 -41.26
C SER A 218 -4.38 -16.23 -42.03
N PRO A 219 -5.22 -15.66 -42.93
CA PRO A 219 -5.93 -16.48 -43.88
C PRO A 219 -4.92 -16.89 -44.95
N ASP A 220 -4.58 -18.17 -44.97
CA ASP A 220 -3.87 -18.77 -46.08
C ASP A 220 -4.76 -18.74 -47.33
N SER A 221 -4.11 -18.57 -48.48
CA SER A 221 -4.61 -18.58 -49.86
C SER A 221 -5.39 -17.36 -50.38
N THR A 222 -4.69 -16.48 -51.11
CA THR A 222 -4.78 -16.47 -52.60
C THR A 222 -3.59 -15.74 -53.22
N ASP A 223 -3.01 -16.37 -54.23
CA ASP A 223 -1.93 -15.91 -55.10
C ASP A 223 -2.11 -14.47 -55.64
N THR A 224 -1.06 -13.64 -55.63
CA THR A 224 -0.35 -13.24 -56.87
C THR A 224 0.90 -12.39 -56.60
N LYS A 225 1.95 -12.67 -57.39
CA LYS A 225 3.25 -11.99 -57.51
C LYS A 225 3.14 -10.48 -57.79
N ASN A 226 3.93 -9.65 -57.11
CA ASN A 226 4.98 -8.82 -57.74
C ASN A 226 5.76 -7.94 -56.76
N SER A 227 7.09 -8.11 -56.78
CA SER A 227 8.15 -7.10 -56.66
C SER A 227 7.81 -5.72 -56.05
N ASN A 228 8.33 -5.41 -54.86
CA ASN A 228 9.49 -4.49 -54.72
C ASN A 228 9.90 -4.33 -53.25
N ASN A 229 11.21 -4.53 -53.03
CA ASN A 229 11.94 -4.13 -51.84
C ASN A 229 11.73 -2.65 -51.51
N GLN A 230 11.38 -2.34 -50.27
CA GLN A 230 11.94 -1.20 -49.53
C GLN A 230 11.57 -1.32 -48.04
N ILE A 231 12.54 -1.79 -47.24
CA ILE A 231 12.50 -1.70 -45.78
C ILE A 231 13.02 -0.29 -45.43
N TYR A 232 12.14 0.55 -44.89
CA TYR A 232 12.53 1.84 -44.32
C TYR A 232 12.69 1.68 -42.80
N TRP A 233 13.94 1.63 -42.32
CA TRP A 233 14.26 1.84 -40.92
C TRP A 233 14.37 3.34 -40.67
N GLY A 234 13.41 3.91 -39.94
CA GLY A 234 13.52 5.27 -39.42
C GLY A 234 14.18 5.25 -38.04
N ALA A 235 15.45 5.65 -37.98
CA ALA A 235 16.14 6.05 -36.76
C ALA A 235 16.06 7.57 -36.60
N PHE A 236 15.69 8.06 -35.41
CA PHE A 236 16.39 9.04 -34.55
C PHE A 236 15.48 9.44 -33.39
#